data_AF-A0A9X4JWF6-F1
#
_entry.id   AF-A0A9X4JWF6-F1
#
_cell.length_a   1.000
_cell.length_b   1.000
_cell.length_c   1.000
_cell.angle_alpha   90.00
_cell.angle_beta   90.00
_cell.angle_gamma   90.00
#
_symmetry.space_group_name_H-M   'P 1'
#
loop_
_entity.id
_entity.type
_entity.pdbx_description
1 polymer ?
#
loop_
_entity_poly.entity_id
_entity_poly.type
_entity_poly.pdbx_seq_one_letter_code
_entity_poly.pdbx_strand_id
1 'polypeptide(L)'
;MHNGWTRFPRPAVFVLSISGDKGSMITPAVKNIWLCKLFVKLLVLLLLVGLSNLMAPMAALADQSDSVEITGDGVTAPVTLTLSQLEGMKQYEHVYSVINTWPTKKWYIGKGVKLRDLLALAGMTEEARLIRFVSNDGYEVTLTVKELFKDKRYYFSRLMDNHASDGSVPGSPEGAREVEPILALISSEGSDNPAEMNDRDALLLLIGQRAVTEQNNNLFLKYVAKIEVLTDAPPKWDSPKASVAGGEVPAGTKIELSNKHNDADKVYYTTDGSIPTINSPMYNKSAKRWWPLRPDDLDSVNRPIEIKKDTVIKAVTIGPGKEDSDVVTFTYKADLTGKAADPAKRPAGPPTKITLDQDTASLKVGNTIELVASIEPYNTMDHDVTWSSSDTRVATVDGNGLVTVVGPGTATITARTVAGNLSASCVVHGQSLTNAGSQQSGSREMPKKAPVPESGRRSPAENEIIATNRQSPAEKKAAAGDSTTADRQPEIPAEQPVPEANRQYLAEKKEVAAASTTGGVTPEQPDVQPWRVFEMSADDIPLKLQEEADIQDGYAAVVFLLLFLTGAIKRYLEYAKEVAR
;
A
#
# COMPACT_ATOMS: atom_id res chain seq x y z
N MET A 1 -26.78 76.44 31.18
CA MET A 1 -27.33 75.73 32.36
C MET A 1 -28.29 74.64 31.88
N HIS A 2 -28.39 73.56 32.65
CA HIS A 2 -29.15 72.30 32.51
C HIS A 2 -30.17 72.04 31.37
N ASN A 3 -29.99 70.86 30.74
CA ASN A 3 -30.88 69.67 30.68
C ASN A 3 -32.41 69.85 30.54
N GLY A 4 -33.05 69.08 29.64
CA GLY A 4 -34.52 68.98 29.62
C GLY A 4 -35.20 68.07 28.58
N TRP A 5 -34.77 66.81 28.39
CA TRP A 5 -35.54 65.63 27.97
C TRP A 5 -36.66 65.66 26.87
N THR A 6 -36.54 64.67 25.96
CA THR A 6 -37.58 63.82 25.32
C THR A 6 -38.31 64.15 24.00
N ARG A 7 -38.42 63.05 23.21
CA ARG A 7 -39.41 62.61 22.19
C ARG A 7 -39.23 62.92 20.68
N PHE A 8 -39.31 61.82 19.92
CA PHE A 8 -39.80 61.62 18.54
C PHE A 8 -41.19 62.27 18.27
N PRO A 9 -41.75 62.30 17.01
CA PRO A 9 -41.28 61.72 15.73
C PRO A 9 -41.34 62.68 14.49
N ARG A 10 -41.08 62.13 13.29
CA ARG A 10 -41.28 62.66 11.89
C ARG A 10 -42.77 63.01 11.59
N PRO A 11 -43.19 63.56 10.40
CA PRO A 11 -42.47 63.85 9.12
C PRO A 11 -42.82 65.21 8.41
N ALA A 12 -42.16 65.54 7.27
CA ALA A 12 -42.78 66.13 6.05
C ALA A 12 -41.82 66.40 4.84
N VAL A 13 -42.24 65.90 3.67
CA VAL A 13 -42.05 66.27 2.23
C VAL A 13 -41.40 67.63 1.89
N PHE A 14 -40.45 67.75 0.95
CA PHE A 14 -40.56 68.01 -0.53
C PHE A 14 -39.13 68.36 -1.07
N VAL A 15 -38.76 68.56 -2.37
CA VAL A 15 -39.39 68.69 -3.72
C VAL A 15 -38.51 67.91 -4.75
N LEU A 16 -38.96 67.66 -5.99
CA LEU A 16 -38.10 67.33 -7.15
C LEU A 16 -38.44 68.22 -8.37
N SER A 17 -37.45 68.64 -9.16
CA SER A 17 -37.64 69.45 -10.39
C SER A 17 -36.83 68.87 -11.57
N ILE A 18 -37.31 69.10 -12.80
CA ILE A 18 -36.97 68.31 -13.99
C ILE A 18 -36.25 69.13 -15.07
N SER A 19 -35.18 68.57 -15.64
CA SER A 19 -34.66 68.84 -17.00
C SER A 19 -33.64 67.74 -17.36
N GLY A 20 -33.59 67.10 -18.52
CA GLY A 20 -34.46 67.17 -19.70
C GLY A 20 -33.71 67.38 -21.02
N ASP A 21 -33.10 66.33 -21.63
CA ASP A 21 -33.02 66.27 -23.11
C ASP A 21 -32.84 64.84 -23.70
N LYS A 22 -32.97 64.74 -25.04
CA LYS A 22 -33.34 63.58 -25.89
C LYS A 22 -32.28 62.46 -26.08
N GLY A 23 -32.75 61.25 -26.44
CA GLY A 23 -31.91 60.18 -27.02
C GLY A 23 -32.58 58.84 -27.37
N SER A 24 -33.43 58.79 -28.41
CA SER A 24 -33.84 57.61 -29.22
C SER A 24 -33.88 56.19 -28.58
N MET A 25 -35.08 55.64 -28.35
CA MET A 25 -35.29 54.21 -28.09
C MET A 25 -35.40 53.36 -29.37
N ILE A 26 -34.58 52.31 -29.50
CA ILE A 26 -34.88 51.09 -30.27
C ILE A 26 -34.50 49.88 -29.40
N THR A 27 -35.38 48.89 -29.30
CA THR A 27 -35.25 47.71 -28.42
C THR A 27 -34.34 46.61 -29.00
N PRO A 28 -33.78 45.73 -28.14
CA PRO A 28 -33.35 44.40 -28.58
C PRO A 28 -33.80 43.27 -27.63
N ALA A 29 -34.93 42.63 -27.91
CA ALA A 29 -35.42 41.46 -27.17
C ALA A 29 -34.81 40.10 -27.61
N VAL A 30 -33.67 40.10 -28.31
CA VAL A 30 -33.20 38.94 -29.11
C VAL A 30 -31.91 38.28 -28.59
N LYS A 31 -31.19 38.87 -27.62
CA LYS A 31 -29.88 38.35 -27.18
C LYS A 31 -29.91 37.10 -26.26
N ASN A 32 -31.02 36.81 -25.56
CA ASN A 32 -31.01 35.78 -24.50
C ASN A 32 -31.26 34.34 -24.97
N ILE A 33 -31.82 34.13 -26.16
CA ILE A 33 -32.18 32.77 -26.66
C ILE A 33 -30.92 31.90 -26.89
N TRP A 34 -29.79 32.51 -27.28
CA TRP A 34 -28.55 31.77 -27.50
C TRP A 34 -27.91 31.32 -26.18
N LEU A 35 -27.88 32.19 -25.15
CA LEU A 35 -27.41 31.80 -23.81
C LEU A 35 -28.28 30.70 -23.19
N CYS A 36 -29.61 30.79 -23.28
CA CYS A 36 -30.49 29.72 -22.77
C CYS A 36 -30.23 28.37 -23.47
N LYS A 37 -30.01 28.37 -24.79
CA LYS A 37 -29.67 27.16 -25.54
C LYS A 37 -28.28 26.61 -25.21
N LEU A 38 -27.31 27.49 -24.90
CA LEU A 38 -25.99 27.09 -24.44
C LEU A 38 -26.05 26.49 -23.02
N PHE A 39 -26.80 27.11 -22.12
CA PHE A 39 -26.99 26.65 -20.74
C PHE A 39 -27.69 25.29 -20.68
N VAL A 40 -28.76 25.08 -21.47
CA VAL A 40 -29.44 23.77 -21.56
C VAL A 40 -28.50 22.69 -22.12
N LYS A 41 -27.66 23.01 -23.13
CA LYS A 41 -26.66 22.07 -23.64
C LYS A 41 -25.57 21.75 -22.60
N LEU A 42 -25.11 22.74 -21.84
CA LEU A 42 -24.14 22.55 -20.76
C LEU A 42 -24.74 21.70 -19.62
N LEU A 43 -26.00 21.92 -19.27
CA LEU A 43 -26.72 21.14 -18.26
C LEU A 43 -26.91 19.68 -18.69
N VAL A 44 -27.27 19.43 -19.97
CA VAL A 44 -27.36 18.07 -20.53
C VAL A 44 -25.99 17.40 -20.59
N LEU A 45 -24.92 18.14 -20.92
CA LEU A 45 -23.55 17.62 -20.90
C LEU A 45 -23.10 17.27 -19.47
N LEU A 46 -23.39 18.13 -18.48
CA LEU A 46 -23.12 17.88 -17.06
C LEU A 46 -23.95 16.71 -16.51
N LEU A 47 -25.20 16.55 -16.94
CA LEU A 47 -26.02 15.37 -16.60
C LEU A 47 -25.48 14.08 -17.24
N LEU A 48 -24.99 14.12 -18.48
CA LEU A 48 -24.34 12.98 -19.13
C LEU A 48 -23.01 12.62 -18.47
N VAL A 49 -22.19 13.60 -18.11
CA VAL A 49 -20.94 13.41 -17.35
C VAL A 49 -21.22 12.94 -15.92
N GLY A 50 -22.32 13.40 -15.31
CA GLY A 50 -22.82 12.88 -14.03
C GLY A 50 -23.26 11.42 -14.12
N LEU A 51 -23.99 11.04 -15.19
CA LEU A 51 -24.38 9.66 -15.45
C LEU A 51 -23.17 8.75 -15.76
N SER A 52 -22.14 9.24 -16.45
CA SER A 52 -20.93 8.44 -16.67
C SER A 52 -20.11 8.24 -15.39
N ASN A 53 -20.11 9.21 -14.47
CA ASN A 53 -19.50 9.05 -13.14
C ASN A 53 -20.33 8.13 -12.21
N LEU A 54 -21.62 7.96 -12.46
CA LEU A 54 -22.47 6.91 -11.86
C LEU A 54 -22.22 5.51 -12.45
N MET A 55 -21.38 5.41 -13.50
CA MET A 55 -20.93 4.14 -14.09
C MET A 55 -19.42 3.91 -13.96
N ALA A 56 -18.74 4.64 -13.07
CA ALA A 56 -17.55 4.07 -12.44
C ALA A 56 -17.98 2.76 -11.75
N PRO A 57 -17.27 1.63 -11.94
CA PRO A 57 -17.61 0.40 -11.23
C PRO A 57 -17.52 0.68 -9.74
N MET A 58 -18.67 0.72 -9.08
CA MET A 58 -18.75 0.76 -7.62
C MET A 58 -17.96 -0.46 -7.16
N ALA A 59 -16.83 -0.24 -6.47
CA ALA A 59 -15.97 -1.32 -6.02
C ALA A 59 -16.85 -2.32 -5.28
N ALA A 60 -16.98 -3.53 -5.82
CA ALA A 60 -17.84 -4.55 -5.25
C ALA A 60 -17.32 -4.79 -3.82
N LEU A 61 -18.14 -4.46 -2.83
CA LEU A 61 -17.83 -4.79 -1.46
C LEU A 61 -17.74 -6.32 -1.41
N ALA A 62 -16.53 -6.83 -1.19
CA ALA A 62 -16.29 -8.25 -1.05
C ALA A 62 -17.19 -8.78 0.07
N ASP A 63 -17.95 -9.84 -0.21
CA ASP A 63 -18.72 -10.49 0.83
C ASP A 63 -17.78 -11.30 1.73
N GLN A 64 -18.18 -11.52 2.98
CA GLN A 64 -17.38 -12.30 3.92
C GLN A 64 -17.18 -13.73 3.43
N SER A 65 -16.07 -14.36 3.85
CA SER A 65 -15.79 -15.74 3.46
C SER A 65 -16.31 -16.72 4.50
N ASP A 66 -17.42 -17.39 4.19
CA ASP A 66 -18.04 -18.44 5.02
C ASP A 66 -17.17 -19.70 5.17
N SER A 67 -16.13 -19.82 4.35
CA SER A 67 -15.19 -20.94 4.36
C SER A 67 -13.80 -20.55 3.85
N VAL A 68 -12.81 -21.42 4.06
CA VAL A 68 -11.49 -21.34 3.42
C VAL A 68 -11.13 -22.67 2.76
N GLU A 69 -10.71 -22.62 1.51
CA GLU A 69 -10.18 -23.75 0.75
C GLU A 69 -8.64 -23.77 0.84
N ILE A 70 -8.04 -24.90 1.20
CA ILE A 70 -6.59 -25.09 1.24
C ILE A 70 -6.21 -26.13 0.20
N THR A 71 -5.38 -25.74 -0.76
CA THR A 71 -5.09 -26.49 -2.00
C THR A 71 -3.65 -26.27 -2.47
N GLY A 72 -3.31 -26.79 -3.65
CA GLY A 72 -2.02 -26.60 -4.32
C GLY A 72 -1.25 -27.91 -4.47
N ASP A 73 -0.10 -27.86 -5.15
CA ASP A 73 0.79 -29.01 -5.34
C ASP A 73 1.71 -29.25 -4.12
N GLY A 74 1.86 -28.25 -3.25
CA GLY A 74 2.60 -28.33 -2.00
C GLY A 74 1.82 -28.93 -0.81
N VAL A 75 0.63 -29.48 -1.02
CA VAL A 75 -0.20 -30.17 0.00
C VAL A 75 -0.59 -31.59 -0.44
N THR A 76 -0.66 -32.51 0.51
CA THR A 76 -1.02 -33.92 0.26
C THR A 76 -2.52 -34.20 0.33
N ALA A 77 -3.28 -33.39 1.07
CA ALA A 77 -4.72 -33.54 1.26
C ALA A 77 -5.41 -32.18 1.25
N PRO A 78 -5.87 -31.70 0.08
CA PRO A 78 -6.68 -30.48 0.00
C PRO A 78 -7.91 -30.53 0.90
N VAL A 79 -8.21 -29.42 1.58
CA VAL A 79 -9.28 -29.35 2.60
C VAL A 79 -10.07 -28.06 2.47
N THR A 80 -11.39 -28.14 2.66
CA THR A 80 -12.26 -26.96 2.79
C THR A 80 -12.79 -26.90 4.21
N LEU A 81 -12.65 -25.76 4.87
CA LEU A 81 -13.07 -25.55 6.25
C LEU A 81 -14.13 -24.45 6.29
N THR A 82 -15.31 -24.78 6.83
CA THR A 82 -16.36 -23.80 7.16
C THR A 82 -15.97 -22.95 8.37
N LEU A 83 -16.56 -21.77 8.52
CA LEU A 83 -16.36 -20.91 9.69
C LEU A 83 -16.57 -21.67 11.02
N SER A 84 -17.63 -22.47 11.13
CA SER A 84 -17.90 -23.25 12.35
C SER A 84 -16.84 -24.32 12.65
N GLN A 85 -16.20 -24.88 11.63
CA GLN A 85 -15.04 -25.77 11.85
C GLN A 85 -13.83 -24.98 12.34
N LEU A 86 -13.57 -23.79 11.78
CA LEU A 86 -12.48 -22.90 12.22
C LEU A 86 -12.69 -22.40 13.66
N GLU A 87 -13.92 -22.10 14.07
CA GLU A 87 -14.28 -21.76 15.46
C GLU A 87 -13.98 -22.91 16.43
N GLY A 88 -14.25 -24.14 16.01
CA GLY A 88 -13.95 -25.37 16.77
C GLY A 88 -12.47 -25.73 16.86
N MET A 89 -11.59 -25.08 16.08
CA MET A 89 -10.14 -25.28 16.17
C MET A 89 -9.53 -24.51 17.35
N LYS A 90 -8.27 -24.83 17.68
CA LYS A 90 -7.52 -24.16 18.73
C LYS A 90 -7.27 -22.69 18.35
N GLN A 91 -7.92 -21.78 19.06
CA GLN A 91 -7.76 -20.35 18.87
C GLN A 91 -6.42 -19.84 19.43
N TYR A 92 -5.79 -18.92 18.71
CA TYR A 92 -4.65 -18.11 19.12
C TYR A 92 -5.06 -16.63 19.03
N GLU A 93 -4.72 -15.86 20.07
CA GLU A 93 -5.08 -14.46 20.21
C GLU A 93 -3.81 -13.66 20.50
N HIS A 94 -3.54 -12.61 19.73
CA HIS A 94 -2.37 -11.76 19.94
C HIS A 94 -2.53 -10.35 19.34
N VAL A 95 -1.77 -9.40 19.90
CA VAL A 95 -1.60 -8.06 19.36
C VAL A 95 -0.43 -8.05 18.37
N TYR A 96 -0.61 -7.43 17.21
CA TYR A 96 0.37 -7.27 16.15
C TYR A 96 0.80 -5.81 16.09
N SER A 97 2.11 -5.60 15.94
CA SER A 97 2.69 -4.29 15.66
C SER A 97 2.68 -4.11 14.14
N VAL A 98 2.21 -2.96 13.68
CA VAL A 98 1.87 -2.76 12.26
C VAL A 98 2.39 -1.43 11.76
N ILE A 99 3.02 -1.43 10.59
CA ILE A 99 3.26 -0.21 9.80
C ILE A 99 2.63 -0.41 8.42
N ASN A 100 1.85 0.57 7.95
CA ASN A 100 1.29 0.57 6.60
C ASN A 100 2.20 1.27 5.57
N THR A 101 1.77 1.32 4.31
CA THR A 101 2.58 1.78 3.16
C THR A 101 2.85 3.29 3.10
N TRP A 102 1.99 4.13 3.69
CA TRP A 102 2.30 5.53 3.99
C TRP A 102 2.63 5.63 5.48
N PRO A 103 3.91 5.45 5.85
CA PRO A 103 4.33 4.77 7.07
C PRO A 103 3.64 5.30 8.33
N THR A 104 2.60 4.60 8.74
CA THR A 104 1.78 4.88 9.93
C THR A 104 1.76 3.64 10.80
N LYS A 105 2.25 3.79 12.03
CA LYS A 105 2.21 2.79 13.11
C LYS A 105 0.78 2.58 13.58
N LYS A 106 0.39 1.33 13.76
CA LYS A 106 -0.88 0.92 14.35
C LYS A 106 -0.68 -0.31 15.23
N TRP A 107 -1.59 -0.49 16.18
CA TRP A 107 -1.88 -1.80 16.74
C TRP A 107 -2.94 -2.51 15.89
N TYR A 108 -2.86 -3.82 15.85
CA TYR A 108 -3.95 -4.70 15.44
C TYR A 108 -4.08 -5.76 16.51
N ILE A 109 -5.29 -6.14 16.89
CA ILE A 109 -5.51 -7.36 17.67
C ILE A 109 -6.36 -8.32 16.86
N GLY A 110 -6.03 -9.61 16.92
CA GLY A 110 -6.80 -10.64 16.24
C GLY A 110 -6.79 -11.97 16.97
N LYS A 111 -7.87 -12.72 16.76
CA LYS A 111 -8.10 -14.05 17.30
C LYS A 111 -8.54 -14.98 16.18
N GLY A 112 -7.87 -16.12 16.06
CA GLY A 112 -8.22 -17.13 15.07
C GLY A 112 -7.29 -18.33 15.08
N VAL A 113 -7.23 -19.05 13.97
CA VAL A 113 -6.46 -20.29 13.86
C VAL A 113 -5.05 -19.99 13.36
N LYS A 114 -4.03 -20.63 13.94
CA LYS A 114 -2.66 -20.51 13.42
C LYS A 114 -2.55 -21.07 12.01
N LEU A 115 -1.86 -20.34 11.14
CA LEU A 115 -1.69 -20.78 9.76
C LEU A 115 -0.93 -22.11 9.67
N ARG A 116 0.05 -22.36 10.56
CA ARG A 116 0.73 -23.66 10.66
C ARG A 116 -0.24 -24.82 10.90
N ASP A 117 -1.23 -24.64 11.77
CA ASP A 117 -2.17 -25.71 12.14
C ASP A 117 -3.14 -26.01 10.98
N LEU A 118 -3.55 -24.98 10.22
CA LEU A 118 -4.33 -25.11 8.99
C LEU A 118 -3.56 -25.86 7.88
N LEU A 119 -2.30 -25.50 7.67
CA LEU A 119 -1.46 -26.12 6.63
C LEU A 119 -1.00 -27.53 7.01
N ALA A 120 -0.83 -27.81 8.30
CA ALA A 120 -0.58 -29.17 8.80
C ALA A 120 -1.80 -30.07 8.59
N LEU A 121 -3.02 -29.55 8.74
CA LEU A 121 -4.26 -30.30 8.45
C LEU A 121 -4.36 -30.67 6.96
N ALA A 122 -3.93 -29.79 6.06
CA ALA A 122 -3.84 -30.07 4.63
C ALA A 122 -2.64 -30.97 4.24
N GLY A 123 -1.76 -31.29 5.20
CA GLY A 123 -0.54 -32.05 4.97
C GLY A 123 0.44 -31.34 4.02
N MET A 124 0.78 -30.09 4.34
CA MET A 124 1.83 -29.32 3.65
C MET A 124 3.17 -30.08 3.62
N THR A 125 3.80 -30.11 2.45
CA THR A 125 5.04 -30.84 2.16
C THR A 125 6.30 -30.01 2.42
N GLU A 126 7.48 -30.64 2.42
CA GLU A 126 8.77 -29.94 2.58
C GLU A 126 9.20 -29.18 1.31
N GLU A 127 8.64 -29.57 0.16
CA GLU A 127 8.82 -28.96 -1.16
C GLU A 127 8.04 -27.63 -1.30
N ALA A 128 7.10 -27.35 -0.39
CA ALA A 128 6.33 -26.10 -0.37
C ALA A 128 7.25 -24.88 -0.23
N ARG A 129 7.07 -23.90 -1.13
CA ARG A 129 7.96 -22.73 -1.29
C ARG A 129 7.23 -21.40 -1.29
N LEU A 130 6.05 -21.36 -1.88
CA LEU A 130 5.17 -20.19 -1.92
C LEU A 130 3.80 -20.55 -1.33
N ILE A 131 3.14 -19.57 -0.72
CA ILE A 131 1.76 -19.66 -0.26
C ILE A 131 1.02 -18.42 -0.77
N ARG A 132 0.03 -18.65 -1.63
CA ARG A 132 -0.83 -17.64 -2.22
C ARG A 132 -2.17 -17.63 -1.48
N PHE A 133 -2.52 -16.49 -0.90
CA PHE A 133 -3.81 -16.25 -0.28
C PHE A 133 -4.66 -15.47 -1.29
N VAL A 134 -5.92 -15.86 -1.46
CA VAL A 134 -6.86 -15.21 -2.39
C VAL A 134 -8.12 -14.82 -1.61
N SER A 135 -8.50 -13.56 -1.72
CA SER A 135 -9.72 -12.97 -1.15
C SER A 135 -10.93 -13.23 -2.06
N ASN A 136 -12.15 -13.16 -1.51
CA ASN A 136 -13.41 -13.25 -2.26
C ASN A 136 -13.55 -12.23 -3.41
N ASP A 137 -12.92 -11.05 -3.33
CA ASP A 137 -12.88 -10.08 -4.45
C ASP A 137 -11.91 -10.49 -5.58
N GLY A 138 -11.04 -11.46 -5.32
CA GLY A 138 -9.96 -11.91 -6.19
C GLY A 138 -8.65 -11.14 -6.02
N TYR A 139 -8.51 -10.29 -5.00
CA TYR A 139 -7.20 -9.75 -4.62
C TYR A 139 -6.36 -10.87 -3.98
N GLU A 140 -5.08 -10.95 -4.36
CA GLU A 140 -4.16 -12.00 -3.90
C GLU A 140 -2.91 -11.43 -3.22
N VAL A 141 -2.40 -12.18 -2.24
CA VAL A 141 -1.10 -11.94 -1.61
C VAL A 141 -0.34 -13.25 -1.67
N THR A 142 0.86 -13.25 -2.25
CA THR A 142 1.76 -14.41 -2.22
C THR A 142 2.93 -14.12 -1.27
N LEU A 143 3.25 -15.07 -0.40
CA LEU A 143 4.36 -15.02 0.53
C LEU A 143 5.21 -16.28 0.41
N THR A 144 6.52 -16.19 0.67
CA THR A 144 7.35 -17.40 0.71
C THR A 144 7.15 -18.18 2.01
N VAL A 145 7.32 -19.51 1.95
CA VAL A 145 7.36 -20.38 3.15
C VAL A 145 8.51 -19.98 4.08
N LYS A 146 9.62 -19.45 3.53
CA LYS A 146 10.70 -18.84 4.34
C LYS A 146 10.15 -17.69 5.18
N GLU A 147 9.52 -16.71 4.55
CA GLU A 147 9.02 -15.51 5.22
C GLU A 147 7.91 -15.78 6.23
N LEU A 148 7.07 -16.79 6.00
CA LEU A 148 5.99 -17.14 6.94
C LEU A 148 6.48 -17.97 8.12
N PHE A 149 7.44 -18.87 7.92
CA PHE A 149 7.70 -19.97 8.85
C PHE A 149 9.16 -20.27 9.21
N LYS A 150 10.14 -19.69 8.49
CA LYS A 150 11.58 -19.84 8.79
C LYS A 150 12.17 -18.54 9.34
N ASP A 151 11.75 -17.41 8.80
CA ASP A 151 12.03 -16.09 9.35
C ASP A 151 11.19 -15.86 10.61
N LYS A 152 11.81 -15.30 11.65
CA LYS A 152 11.08 -14.93 12.88
C LYS A 152 10.22 -13.69 12.64
N ARG A 153 9.00 -13.72 13.20
CA ARG A 153 8.05 -12.61 13.16
C ARG A 153 7.69 -12.18 14.57
N TYR A 154 7.55 -10.88 14.75
CA TYR A 154 7.48 -10.25 16.06
C TYR A 154 6.31 -9.31 16.21
N TYR A 155 5.85 -9.21 17.46
CA TYR A 155 5.16 -8.07 18.02
C TYR A 155 6.19 -7.18 18.73
N PHE A 156 6.33 -5.94 18.26
CA PHE A 156 7.16 -4.91 18.87
C PHE A 156 6.31 -4.03 19.79
N SER A 157 6.25 -4.37 21.08
CA SER A 157 5.46 -3.61 22.08
C SER A 157 5.92 -2.16 22.27
N ARG A 158 7.10 -1.80 21.75
CA ARG A 158 7.69 -0.46 21.78
C ARG A 158 7.76 0.19 20.39
N LEU A 159 6.87 -0.22 19.48
CA LEU A 159 6.72 0.38 18.14
C LEU A 159 6.48 1.90 18.23
N MET A 160 5.69 2.35 19.22
CA MET A 160 5.32 3.77 19.39
C MET A 160 6.41 4.65 20.06
N ASP A 161 7.55 4.06 20.43
CA ASP A 161 8.71 4.83 20.88
C ASP A 161 9.17 5.82 19.79
N ASN A 162 9.81 6.90 20.21
CA ASN A 162 10.32 8.02 19.39
C ASN A 162 9.24 8.85 18.66
N HIS A 163 8.15 8.23 18.21
CA HIS A 163 6.99 8.93 17.65
C HIS A 163 5.73 8.05 17.67
N ALA A 164 4.59 8.63 18.09
CA ALA A 164 3.35 7.90 18.40
C ALA A 164 2.58 7.33 17.18
N SER A 165 2.81 7.85 15.97
CA SER A 165 2.09 7.43 14.76
C SER A 165 2.96 7.33 13.49
N ASP A 166 3.81 8.31 13.20
CA ASP A 166 4.79 8.21 12.10
C ASP A 166 5.69 6.96 12.22
N GLY A 167 5.58 6.06 11.24
CA GLY A 167 6.37 4.85 11.05
C GLY A 167 7.66 5.05 10.27
N SER A 168 7.90 6.25 9.72
CA SER A 168 9.19 6.62 9.12
C SER A 168 10.27 6.80 10.20
N VAL A 169 9.84 7.12 11.43
CA VAL A 169 10.63 7.17 12.66
C VAL A 169 10.55 5.79 13.35
N PRO A 170 11.65 5.02 13.41
CA PRO A 170 11.64 3.69 14.04
C PRO A 170 11.24 3.74 15.52
N GLY A 171 10.43 2.76 15.95
CA GLY A 171 10.26 2.43 17.36
C GLY A 171 11.47 1.68 17.94
N SER A 172 11.33 1.12 19.14
CA SER A 172 12.37 0.28 19.74
C SER A 172 12.13 -1.23 19.45
N PRO A 173 13.17 -2.00 19.09
CA PRO A 173 13.09 -3.45 19.02
C PRO A 173 13.12 -4.13 20.40
N GLU A 174 13.37 -3.38 21.48
CA GLU A 174 13.44 -3.93 22.84
C GLU A 174 12.09 -4.51 23.29
N GLY A 175 12.12 -5.72 23.85
CA GLY A 175 10.91 -6.43 24.29
C GLY A 175 10.11 -7.10 23.17
N ALA A 176 10.66 -7.20 21.95
CA ALA A 176 10.06 -7.95 20.85
C ALA A 176 9.65 -9.38 21.27
N ARG A 177 8.42 -9.77 20.93
CA ARG A 177 7.86 -11.10 21.24
C ARG A 177 7.56 -11.83 19.95
N GLU A 178 7.97 -13.09 19.84
CA GLU A 178 7.73 -13.90 18.65
C GLU A 178 6.22 -14.22 18.53
N VAL A 179 5.64 -14.03 17.34
CA VAL A 179 4.20 -14.21 17.07
C VAL A 179 4.00 -15.05 15.80
N GLU A 180 2.97 -15.90 15.82
CA GLU A 180 2.62 -16.72 14.66
C GLU A 180 1.72 -15.96 13.67
N PRO A 181 1.84 -16.24 12.36
CA PRO A 181 0.83 -15.85 11.39
C PRO A 181 -0.48 -16.62 11.65
N ILE A 182 -1.61 -15.91 11.61
CA ILE A 182 -2.94 -16.50 11.82
C ILE A 182 -3.92 -16.12 10.72
N LEU A 183 -4.95 -16.96 10.59
CA LEU A 183 -6.20 -16.63 9.94
C LEU A 183 -7.20 -16.24 11.03
N ALA A 184 -7.39 -14.93 11.22
CA ALA A 184 -8.24 -14.35 12.26
C ALA A 184 -9.74 -14.43 11.87
N LEU A 185 -10.54 -14.89 12.84
CA LEU A 185 -12.00 -14.96 12.77
C LEU A 185 -12.64 -13.69 13.34
N ILE A 186 -11.98 -13.05 14.30
CA ILE A 186 -12.32 -11.70 14.78
C ILE A 186 -11.06 -10.86 14.93
N SER A 187 -11.17 -9.55 14.69
CA SER A 187 -10.05 -8.61 14.79
C SER A 187 -10.49 -7.18 15.06
N SER A 188 -9.55 -6.33 15.47
CA SER A 188 -9.71 -4.88 15.53
C SER A 188 -8.47 -4.18 14.97
N GLU A 189 -8.69 -3.16 14.12
CA GLU A 189 -7.66 -2.28 13.59
C GLU A 189 -7.50 -1.04 14.49
N GLY A 190 -6.26 -0.65 14.76
CA GLY A 190 -5.95 0.56 15.53
C GLY A 190 -6.03 0.38 17.05
N SER A 191 -6.21 -0.86 17.51
CA SER A 191 -6.46 -1.20 18.91
C SER A 191 -5.67 -2.44 19.34
N ASP A 192 -5.34 -2.50 20.62
CA ASP A 192 -4.81 -3.66 21.34
C ASP A 192 -5.83 -4.24 22.33
N ASN A 193 -7.06 -3.71 22.36
CA ASN A 193 -8.13 -4.11 23.27
C ASN A 193 -8.95 -5.30 22.72
N PRO A 194 -8.97 -6.48 23.38
CA PRO A 194 -9.76 -7.63 22.94
C PRO A 194 -11.27 -7.37 22.84
N ALA A 195 -11.80 -6.43 23.61
CA ALA A 195 -13.24 -6.13 23.63
C ALA A 195 -13.73 -5.38 22.37
N GLU A 196 -12.81 -4.86 21.54
CA GLU A 196 -13.14 -4.15 20.30
C GLU A 196 -13.08 -5.06 19.06
N MET A 197 -12.66 -6.33 19.23
CA MET A 197 -12.63 -7.30 18.14
C MET A 197 -14.03 -7.63 17.61
N ASN A 198 -14.14 -7.71 16.29
CA ASN A 198 -15.36 -8.10 15.58
C ASN A 198 -15.01 -8.90 14.32
N ASP A 199 -16.02 -9.53 13.72
CA ASP A 199 -15.93 -10.41 12.55
C ASP A 199 -15.91 -9.66 11.20
N ARG A 200 -16.12 -8.33 11.18
CA ARG A 200 -16.32 -7.53 9.95
C ARG A 200 -15.32 -7.81 8.83
N ASP A 201 -14.05 -8.01 9.17
CA ASP A 201 -12.95 -8.18 8.22
C ASP A 201 -12.54 -9.65 8.00
N ALA A 202 -13.27 -10.60 8.59
CA ALA A 202 -12.96 -12.03 8.57
C ALA A 202 -13.29 -12.71 7.22
N LEU A 203 -12.56 -13.74 6.80
CA LEU A 203 -11.35 -14.30 7.42
C LEU A 203 -10.11 -13.43 7.10
N LEU A 204 -9.38 -12.97 8.12
CA LEU A 204 -8.28 -12.01 7.96
C LEU A 204 -6.91 -12.65 8.19
N LEU A 205 -6.03 -12.61 7.19
CA LEU A 205 -4.62 -12.94 7.38
C LEU A 205 -3.93 -11.86 8.24
N LEU A 206 -3.37 -12.24 9.40
CA LEU A 206 -2.55 -11.38 10.25
C LEU A 206 -1.15 -11.96 10.42
N ILE A 207 -0.12 -11.12 10.26
CA ILE A 207 1.29 -11.54 10.36
C ILE A 207 2.14 -10.50 11.12
N GLY A 208 3.04 -10.97 11.98
CA GLY A 208 3.99 -10.11 12.71
C GLY A 208 5.09 -9.54 11.82
N GLN A 209 5.77 -8.50 12.30
CA GLN A 209 6.88 -7.85 11.61
C GLN A 209 8.19 -8.65 11.78
N ARG A 210 9.01 -8.76 10.73
CA ARG A 210 10.38 -9.31 10.75
C ARG A 210 11.38 -8.33 11.40
N ALA A 211 11.14 -7.03 11.25
CA ALA A 211 11.95 -5.94 11.80
C ALA A 211 11.04 -4.78 12.25
N VAL A 212 11.47 -3.98 13.24
CA VAL A 212 10.65 -2.88 13.80
C VAL A 212 10.24 -1.82 12.75
N THR A 213 10.98 -1.72 11.65
CA THR A 213 10.75 -0.82 10.51
C THR A 213 9.99 -1.44 9.35
N GLU A 214 9.67 -2.74 9.38
CA GLU A 214 8.97 -3.41 8.27
C GLU A 214 7.54 -2.88 8.11
N GLN A 215 7.16 -2.53 6.88
CA GLN A 215 5.77 -2.32 6.49
C GLN A 215 5.11 -3.67 6.19
N ASN A 216 4.12 -4.05 6.99
CA ASN A 216 3.43 -5.33 6.92
C ASN A 216 1.91 -5.22 6.67
N ASN A 217 1.29 -4.05 6.84
CA ASN A 217 -0.18 -3.93 6.77
C ASN A 217 -0.75 -4.28 5.38
N ASN A 218 -0.01 -4.03 4.30
CA ASN A 218 -0.39 -4.38 2.93
C ASN A 218 -0.44 -5.91 2.67
N LEU A 219 0.01 -6.71 3.63
CA LEU A 219 -0.02 -8.17 3.60
C LEU A 219 -1.23 -8.73 4.35
N PHE A 220 -2.02 -7.86 5.01
CA PHE A 220 -3.20 -8.27 5.76
C PHE A 220 -4.38 -8.43 4.80
N LEU A 221 -4.57 -9.65 4.31
CA LEU A 221 -5.64 -9.98 3.37
C LEU A 221 -6.94 -10.26 4.12
N LYS A 222 -7.97 -9.45 3.85
CA LYS A 222 -9.34 -9.68 4.33
C LYS A 222 -10.05 -10.73 3.47
N TYR A 223 -11.12 -11.30 3.99
CA TYR A 223 -12.03 -12.19 3.24
C TYR A 223 -11.32 -13.36 2.53
N VAL A 224 -10.29 -13.93 3.16
CA VAL A 224 -9.49 -15.03 2.59
C VAL A 224 -10.39 -16.25 2.35
N ALA A 225 -10.57 -16.59 1.08
CA ALA A 225 -11.40 -17.69 0.62
C ALA A 225 -10.58 -18.90 0.16
N LYS A 226 -9.35 -18.67 -0.32
CA LYS A 226 -8.44 -19.74 -0.76
C LYS A 226 -7.01 -19.50 -0.25
N ILE A 227 -6.36 -20.58 0.14
CA ILE A 227 -4.94 -20.69 0.45
C ILE A 227 -4.35 -21.77 -0.47
N GLU A 228 -3.44 -21.38 -1.34
CA GLU A 228 -2.82 -22.26 -2.33
C GLU A 228 -1.33 -22.39 -2.02
N VAL A 229 -0.90 -23.62 -1.73
CA VAL A 229 0.46 -23.98 -1.34
C VAL A 229 1.21 -24.50 -2.56
N LEU A 230 2.28 -23.81 -2.94
CA LEU A 230 2.93 -23.96 -4.24
C LEU A 230 4.38 -24.44 -4.08
N THR A 231 4.81 -25.38 -4.93
CA THR A 231 6.22 -25.86 -5.00
C THR A 231 7.11 -25.06 -5.94
N ASP A 232 6.54 -24.10 -6.68
CA ASP A 232 7.26 -23.17 -7.55
C ASP A 232 8.44 -22.50 -6.83
N ALA A 233 9.55 -22.31 -7.55
CA ALA A 233 10.66 -21.52 -7.03
C ALA A 233 10.20 -20.07 -6.81
N PRO A 234 10.46 -19.45 -5.65
CA PRO A 234 10.16 -18.05 -5.45
C PRO A 234 10.85 -17.20 -6.53
N PRO A 235 10.16 -16.22 -7.13
CA PRO A 235 10.85 -15.22 -7.94
C PRO A 235 11.79 -14.39 -7.03
N LYS A 236 12.70 -13.64 -7.64
CA LYS A 236 13.67 -12.78 -6.93
C LYS A 236 13.34 -11.31 -7.16
N TRP A 237 13.65 -10.43 -6.20
CA TRP A 237 13.55 -8.99 -6.38
C TRP A 237 14.64 -8.42 -7.30
N ASP A 238 14.30 -7.38 -8.06
CA ASP A 238 15.25 -6.60 -8.82
C ASP A 238 16.29 -5.91 -7.92
N SER A 239 17.54 -5.93 -8.35
CA SER A 239 18.63 -5.22 -7.67
C SER A 239 18.38 -3.71 -7.58
N PRO A 240 18.74 -3.08 -6.46
CA PRO A 240 18.70 -1.63 -6.32
C PRO A 240 19.52 -0.90 -7.39
N LYS A 241 19.13 0.34 -7.63
CA LYS A 241 19.78 1.33 -8.48
C LYS A 241 20.05 2.57 -7.64
N ALA A 242 21.16 3.24 -7.91
CA ALA A 242 21.41 4.59 -7.42
C ALA A 242 21.03 5.60 -8.52
N SER A 243 20.59 6.81 -8.15
CA SER A 243 20.37 7.90 -9.10
C SER A 243 21.68 8.23 -9.81
N VAL A 244 22.68 8.73 -9.06
CA VAL A 244 24.04 8.96 -9.57
C VAL A 244 24.82 7.65 -9.62
N ALA A 245 25.50 7.37 -10.73
CA ALA A 245 26.39 6.23 -10.86
C ALA A 245 27.64 6.38 -9.96
N GLY A 246 28.18 5.26 -9.46
CA GLY A 246 29.41 5.26 -8.66
C GLY A 246 30.61 5.86 -9.41
N GLY A 247 31.41 6.67 -8.72
CA GLY A 247 32.52 7.41 -9.30
C GLY A 247 33.02 8.55 -8.40
N GLU A 248 33.77 9.48 -8.98
CA GLU A 248 34.14 10.73 -8.32
C GLU A 248 33.00 11.75 -8.45
N VAL A 249 32.55 12.30 -7.32
CA VAL A 249 31.40 13.21 -7.22
C VAL A 249 31.72 14.38 -6.29
N PRO A 250 31.14 15.58 -6.50
CA PRO A 250 31.30 16.68 -5.56
C PRO A 250 30.85 16.30 -4.14
N ALA A 251 31.58 16.76 -3.12
CA ALA A 251 31.10 16.64 -1.75
C ALA A 251 29.75 17.38 -1.57
N GLY A 252 28.80 16.72 -0.89
CA GLY A 252 27.40 17.16 -0.79
C GLY A 252 26.48 16.58 -1.86
N THR A 253 26.98 15.77 -2.80
CA THR A 253 26.13 15.07 -3.78
C THR A 253 25.10 14.19 -3.07
N LYS A 254 23.84 14.33 -3.45
CA LYS A 254 22.70 13.55 -2.94
C LYS A 254 22.48 12.31 -3.80
N ILE A 255 22.57 11.13 -3.19
CA ILE A 255 22.32 9.84 -3.84
C ILE A 255 20.95 9.34 -3.40
N GLU A 256 20.11 9.01 -4.38
CA GLU A 256 18.82 8.39 -4.15
C GLU A 256 18.93 6.91 -4.50
N LEU A 257 18.30 6.04 -3.70
CA LEU A 257 18.23 4.61 -4.01
C LEU A 257 16.82 4.25 -4.45
N SER A 258 16.73 3.39 -5.45
CA SER A 258 15.46 2.93 -6.00
C SER A 258 15.54 1.47 -6.47
N ASN A 259 14.40 0.85 -6.66
CA ASN A 259 14.23 -0.41 -7.37
C ASN A 259 13.12 -0.24 -8.42
N LYS A 260 12.56 -1.35 -8.92
CA LYS A 260 11.60 -1.36 -10.02
C LYS A 260 10.25 -0.73 -9.65
N HIS A 261 9.68 -1.09 -8.49
CA HIS A 261 8.35 -0.63 -8.10
C HIS A 261 8.38 0.47 -7.02
N ASN A 262 9.38 0.46 -6.13
CA ASN A 262 9.53 1.35 -4.97
C ASN A 262 8.32 1.37 -4.02
N ASP A 263 7.61 0.26 -3.94
CA ASP A 263 6.32 0.14 -3.28
C ASP A 263 6.43 -0.72 -2.00
N ALA A 264 6.00 -1.98 -2.04
CA ALA A 264 6.24 -2.95 -0.96
C ALA A 264 7.67 -3.55 -0.98
N ASP A 265 8.37 -3.40 -2.10
CA ASP A 265 9.78 -3.75 -2.30
C ASP A 265 10.69 -2.62 -1.79
N LYS A 266 11.38 -2.88 -0.68
CA LYS A 266 12.14 -1.86 0.04
C LYS A 266 13.64 -1.99 -0.19
N VAL A 267 14.31 -0.86 -0.41
CA VAL A 267 15.77 -0.79 -0.53
C VAL A 267 16.39 -0.54 0.83
N TYR A 268 17.11 -1.54 1.32
CA TYR A 268 17.90 -1.51 2.55
C TYR A 268 19.38 -1.29 2.19
N TYR A 269 20.08 -0.45 2.95
CA TYR A 269 21.46 -0.09 2.63
C TYR A 269 22.36 0.07 3.86
N THR A 270 23.66 0.00 3.63
CA THR A 270 24.73 0.23 4.61
C THR A 270 25.84 1.08 3.99
N THR A 271 26.50 1.90 4.81
CA THR A 271 27.62 2.78 4.39
C THR A 271 28.94 2.47 5.10
N ASP A 272 28.95 1.46 5.97
CA ASP A 272 30.09 0.96 6.73
C ASP A 272 30.77 -0.27 6.09
N GLY A 273 30.22 -0.75 4.96
CA GLY A 273 30.69 -1.93 4.25
C GLY A 273 30.12 -3.27 4.72
N SER A 274 29.26 -3.29 5.76
CA SER A 274 28.50 -4.49 6.16
C SER A 274 27.48 -4.91 5.09
N ILE A 275 26.99 -6.15 5.12
CA ILE A 275 25.90 -6.57 4.21
C ILE A 275 24.57 -6.04 4.75
N PRO A 276 23.78 -5.29 3.96
CA PRO A 276 22.48 -4.80 4.41
C PRO A 276 21.50 -5.93 4.65
N THR A 277 20.61 -5.74 5.63
CA THR A 277 19.54 -6.66 6.00
C THR A 277 18.23 -5.89 6.20
N ILE A 278 17.13 -6.58 6.47
CA ILE A 278 15.83 -5.96 6.82
C ILE A 278 15.88 -5.06 8.07
N ASN A 279 16.94 -5.17 8.90
CA ASN A 279 17.19 -4.30 10.06
C ASN A 279 18.09 -3.08 9.75
N SER A 280 18.63 -2.99 8.54
CA SER A 280 19.46 -1.86 8.11
C SER A 280 18.60 -0.61 7.79
N PRO A 281 19.21 0.58 7.63
CA PRO A 281 18.51 1.76 7.11
C PRO A 281 17.76 1.46 5.80
N MET A 282 16.48 1.86 5.76
CA MET A 282 15.59 1.76 4.60
C MET A 282 15.48 3.12 3.90
N TYR A 283 15.66 3.15 2.58
CA TYR A 283 15.60 4.38 1.78
C TYR A 283 14.17 4.76 1.39
N ASN A 284 13.49 3.90 0.62
CA ASN A 284 12.16 4.13 0.05
C ASN A 284 11.04 3.77 1.05
N LYS A 285 11.11 4.33 2.26
CA LYS A 285 10.17 4.07 3.36
C LYS A 285 8.72 4.27 2.93
N SER A 286 8.40 5.40 2.30
CA SER A 286 7.08 5.60 1.69
C SER A 286 6.96 4.86 0.37
N ALA A 287 5.88 4.10 0.20
CA ALA A 287 5.61 3.30 -0.99
C ALA A 287 5.12 4.17 -2.18
N LYS A 288 5.65 3.92 -3.38
CA LYS A 288 5.48 4.75 -4.59
C LYS A 288 4.05 5.16 -4.90
N ARG A 289 3.08 4.25 -4.71
CA ARG A 289 1.66 4.52 -4.97
C ARG A 289 1.08 5.73 -4.20
N TRP A 290 1.74 6.17 -3.13
CA TRP A 290 1.32 7.31 -2.31
C TRP A 290 2.08 8.61 -2.58
N TRP A 291 3.19 8.58 -3.32
CA TRP A 291 4.00 9.77 -3.59
C TRP A 291 3.22 10.92 -4.25
N PRO A 292 2.34 10.71 -5.24
CA PRO A 292 1.56 11.78 -5.86
C PRO A 292 0.57 12.47 -4.92
N LEU A 293 0.20 11.82 -3.81
CA LEU A 293 -0.76 12.31 -2.83
C LEU A 293 -0.11 13.12 -1.69
N ARG A 294 1.22 13.09 -1.60
CA ARG A 294 2.04 13.65 -0.51
C ARG A 294 3.43 14.13 -1.00
N PRO A 295 3.52 14.96 -2.07
CA PRO A 295 4.81 15.36 -2.63
C PRO A 295 5.67 16.15 -1.62
N ASP A 296 5.05 17.03 -0.82
CA ASP A 296 5.76 17.90 0.13
C ASP A 296 6.38 17.13 1.31
N ASP A 297 5.80 15.98 1.67
CA ASP A 297 6.30 15.13 2.75
C ASP A 297 7.43 14.18 2.29
N LEU A 298 7.51 13.90 0.98
CA LEU A 298 8.30 12.79 0.44
C LEU A 298 9.80 12.92 0.75
N ASP A 299 10.37 14.11 0.51
CA ASP A 299 11.77 14.45 0.80
C ASP A 299 12.11 14.31 2.29
N SER A 300 11.11 14.48 3.17
CA SER A 300 11.29 14.34 4.62
C SER A 300 11.37 12.87 5.07
N VAL A 301 10.76 11.96 4.31
CA VAL A 301 10.62 10.53 4.61
C VAL A 301 11.67 9.68 3.89
N ASN A 302 11.83 9.86 2.58
CA ASN A 302 12.73 9.12 1.70
C ASN A 302 14.04 9.90 1.45
N ARG A 303 14.74 10.28 2.52
CA ARG A 303 15.86 11.23 2.48
C ARG A 303 17.07 10.73 1.66
N PRO A 304 17.57 11.52 0.68
CA PRO A 304 18.80 11.22 -0.06
C PRO A 304 20.04 11.04 0.84
N ILE A 305 20.93 10.13 0.44
CA ILE A 305 22.21 9.86 1.11
C ILE A 305 23.24 10.89 0.63
N GLU A 306 23.79 11.69 1.54
CA GLU A 306 24.70 12.79 1.21
C GLU A 306 26.18 12.36 1.27
N ILE A 307 26.89 12.44 0.14
CA ILE A 307 28.31 12.04 0.03
C ILE A 307 29.22 13.14 0.57
N LYS A 308 29.69 13.00 1.81
CA LYS A 308 30.60 13.96 2.48
C LYS A 308 32.08 13.57 2.47
N LYS A 309 32.35 12.29 2.18
CA LYS A 309 33.66 11.64 2.15
C LYS A 309 33.56 10.41 1.25
N ASP A 310 34.69 9.77 0.95
CA ASP A 310 34.72 8.48 0.27
C ASP A 310 33.78 7.49 0.98
N THR A 311 32.82 6.95 0.24
CA THR A 311 31.67 6.21 0.76
C THR A 311 31.39 5.00 -0.12
N VAL A 312 31.24 3.84 0.50
CA VAL A 312 30.79 2.61 -0.16
C VAL A 312 29.37 2.33 0.32
N ILE A 313 28.39 2.44 -0.58
CA ILE A 313 27.00 2.09 -0.32
C ILE A 313 26.77 0.66 -0.80
N LYS A 314 26.48 -0.26 0.11
CA LYS A 314 25.93 -1.58 -0.25
C LYS A 314 24.41 -1.52 -0.10
N ALA A 315 23.67 -2.05 -1.07
CA ALA A 315 22.22 -2.02 -1.07
C ALA A 315 21.60 -3.36 -1.52
N VAL A 316 20.43 -3.68 -0.98
CA VAL A 316 19.63 -4.86 -1.33
C VAL A 316 18.14 -4.48 -1.38
N THR A 317 17.38 -5.07 -2.30
CA THR A 317 15.91 -5.00 -2.28
C THR A 317 15.38 -6.19 -1.48
N ILE A 318 14.61 -5.92 -0.43
CA ILE A 318 13.90 -6.90 0.38
C ILE A 318 12.42 -6.50 0.40
N GLY A 319 11.53 -7.47 0.21
CA GLY A 319 10.09 -7.25 0.12
C GLY A 319 9.32 -8.57 0.15
N PRO A 320 7.99 -8.52 0.25
CA PRO A 320 7.15 -9.70 0.44
C PRO A 320 7.08 -10.63 -0.78
N GLY A 321 7.10 -11.95 -0.57
CA GLY A 321 6.70 -12.93 -1.59
C GLY A 321 7.75 -13.27 -2.64
N LYS A 322 8.96 -12.74 -2.52
CA LYS A 322 10.11 -13.04 -3.39
C LYS A 322 11.36 -13.26 -2.56
N GLU A 323 12.37 -13.89 -3.14
CA GLU A 323 13.73 -13.86 -2.61
C GLU A 323 14.33 -12.44 -2.70
N ASP A 324 15.17 -12.10 -1.72
CA ASP A 324 15.93 -10.84 -1.68
C ASP A 324 16.78 -10.68 -2.95
N SER A 325 16.97 -9.45 -3.41
CA SER A 325 17.83 -9.19 -4.59
C SER A 325 19.29 -9.54 -4.33
N ASP A 326 20.11 -9.58 -5.39
CA ASP A 326 21.56 -9.52 -5.19
C ASP A 326 21.97 -8.18 -4.53
N VAL A 327 22.97 -8.25 -3.66
CA VAL A 327 23.55 -7.08 -2.99
C VAL A 327 24.43 -6.33 -4.00
N VAL A 328 24.03 -5.12 -4.35
CA VAL A 328 24.81 -4.22 -5.21
C VAL A 328 25.71 -3.32 -4.38
N THR A 329 26.83 -2.89 -4.97
CA THR A 329 27.78 -1.98 -4.33
C THR A 329 28.02 -0.76 -5.22
N PHE A 330 27.78 0.42 -4.67
CA PHE A 330 28.12 1.71 -5.27
C PHE A 330 29.28 2.33 -4.50
N THR A 331 30.33 2.76 -5.20
CA THR A 331 31.49 3.40 -4.59
C THR A 331 31.59 4.84 -5.05
N TYR A 332 31.68 5.77 -4.11
CA TYR A 332 31.82 7.19 -4.36
C TYR A 332 33.12 7.71 -3.77
N LYS A 333 33.85 8.52 -4.55
CA LYS A 333 34.94 9.37 -4.08
C LYS A 333 34.43 10.80 -3.95
N ALA A 334 34.67 11.43 -2.81
CA ALA A 334 34.18 12.78 -2.56
C ALA A 334 35.23 13.82 -2.97
N ASP A 335 34.97 14.57 -4.04
CA ASP A 335 35.79 15.73 -4.37
C ASP A 335 35.47 16.90 -3.43
N LEU A 336 36.40 17.14 -2.50
CA LEU A 336 36.40 18.27 -1.58
C LEU A 336 36.92 19.57 -2.22
N THR A 337 37.44 19.53 -3.46
CA THR A 337 37.98 20.70 -4.16
C THR A 337 36.92 21.47 -4.96
N GLY A 338 35.73 20.90 -5.16
CA GLY A 338 34.62 21.51 -5.90
C GLY A 338 34.87 21.63 -7.40
N LYS A 339 35.76 20.80 -7.97
CA LYS A 339 36.14 20.78 -9.38
C LYS A 339 35.47 19.66 -10.17
N ALA A 340 35.08 18.57 -9.50
CA ALA A 340 34.30 17.51 -10.11
C ALA A 340 33.00 18.10 -10.69
N ALA A 341 32.67 17.71 -11.92
CA ALA A 341 31.38 18.06 -12.49
C ALA A 341 30.29 17.26 -11.75
N ASP A 342 29.23 17.94 -11.29
CA ASP A 342 28.08 17.31 -10.69
C ASP A 342 27.41 16.37 -11.71
N PRO A 343 27.45 15.03 -11.51
CA PRO A 343 26.88 14.10 -12.48
C PRO A 343 25.37 14.27 -12.63
N ALA A 344 24.67 14.71 -11.57
CA ALA A 344 23.23 14.94 -11.60
C ALA A 344 22.82 16.13 -12.47
N LYS A 345 23.75 17.04 -12.77
CA LYS A 345 23.53 18.22 -13.62
C LYS A 345 24.09 18.07 -15.03
N ARG A 346 24.85 17.00 -15.31
CA ARG A 346 25.36 16.71 -16.65
C ARG A 346 24.41 15.77 -17.36
N PRO A 347 23.96 16.06 -18.59
CA PRO A 347 23.26 15.06 -19.38
C PRO A 347 24.22 13.89 -19.66
N ALA A 348 23.80 12.67 -19.35
CA ALA A 348 24.64 11.48 -19.50
C ALA A 348 24.67 10.92 -20.94
N GLY A 349 24.00 11.60 -21.88
CA GLY A 349 23.91 11.21 -23.29
C GLY A 349 22.54 10.63 -23.65
N PRO A 350 22.42 9.90 -24.77
CA PRO A 350 21.19 9.20 -25.13
C PRO A 350 20.87 8.09 -24.12
N PRO A 351 19.61 7.63 -24.05
CA PRO A 351 19.23 6.54 -23.15
C PRO A 351 19.97 5.27 -23.54
N THR A 352 20.36 4.47 -22.53
CA THR A 352 21.06 3.20 -22.70
C THR A 352 20.21 2.00 -22.32
N LYS A 353 19.15 2.20 -21.52
CA LYS A 353 18.19 1.15 -21.15
C LYS A 353 16.80 1.75 -20.88
N ILE A 354 15.76 0.96 -21.13
CA ILE A 354 14.40 1.20 -20.66
C ILE A 354 13.92 -0.08 -19.95
N THR A 355 13.16 0.07 -18.87
CA THR A 355 12.48 -1.01 -18.14
C THR A 355 11.08 -0.58 -17.78
N LEU A 356 10.10 -1.49 -17.84
CA LEU A 356 8.78 -1.26 -17.24
C LEU A 356 8.81 -1.58 -15.74
N ASP A 357 7.81 -1.10 -15.01
CA ASP A 357 7.56 -1.51 -13.63
C ASP A 357 7.03 -2.95 -13.55
N GLN A 358 6.30 -3.43 -14.56
CA GLN A 358 5.74 -4.78 -14.60
C GLN A 358 6.08 -5.51 -15.90
N ASP A 359 6.40 -6.81 -15.79
CA ASP A 359 6.67 -7.69 -16.94
C ASP A 359 5.43 -8.51 -17.34
N THR A 360 4.49 -8.70 -16.41
CA THR A 360 3.24 -9.44 -16.60
C THR A 360 2.11 -8.84 -15.78
N ALA A 361 0.90 -8.76 -16.32
CA ALA A 361 -0.32 -8.38 -15.60
C ALA A 361 -1.49 -9.29 -15.97
N SER A 362 -2.29 -9.72 -15.00
CA SER A 362 -3.51 -10.53 -15.22
C SER A 362 -4.71 -9.79 -14.66
N LEU A 363 -5.68 -9.46 -15.52
CA LEU A 363 -6.78 -8.55 -15.19
C LEU A 363 -8.10 -9.02 -15.82
N LYS A 364 -9.22 -8.75 -15.15
CA LYS A 364 -10.57 -8.97 -15.69
C LYS A 364 -10.83 -7.96 -16.82
N VAL A 365 -11.59 -8.35 -17.84
CA VAL A 365 -12.04 -7.44 -18.90
C VAL A 365 -12.78 -6.24 -18.31
N GLY A 366 -12.43 -5.04 -18.77
CA GLY A 366 -12.91 -3.75 -18.26
C GLY A 366 -11.99 -3.08 -17.24
N ASN A 367 -11.04 -3.80 -16.64
CA ASN A 367 -10.08 -3.21 -15.72
C ASN A 367 -8.91 -2.51 -16.45
N THR A 368 -8.31 -1.53 -15.77
CA THR A 368 -7.13 -0.79 -16.23
C THR A 368 -5.92 -1.03 -15.33
N ILE A 369 -4.73 -0.82 -15.86
CA ILE A 369 -3.47 -0.77 -15.11
C ILE A 369 -2.53 0.26 -15.73
N GLU A 370 -1.84 1.04 -14.91
CA GLU A 370 -0.81 1.97 -15.37
C GLU A 370 0.55 1.25 -15.39
N LEU A 371 1.24 1.29 -16.53
CA LEU A 371 2.61 0.78 -16.66
C LEU A 371 3.57 1.97 -16.69
N VAL A 372 4.59 1.93 -15.84
CA VAL A 372 5.56 3.04 -15.70
C VAL A 372 6.89 2.65 -16.33
N ALA A 373 7.22 3.31 -17.44
CA ALA A 373 8.54 3.21 -18.05
C ALA A 373 9.59 3.97 -17.22
N SER A 374 10.71 3.32 -16.94
CA SER A 374 11.90 3.90 -16.31
C SER A 374 13.08 3.81 -17.28
N ILE A 375 13.76 4.93 -17.51
CA ILE A 375 14.87 5.05 -18.45
C ILE A 375 16.18 5.24 -17.68
N GLU A 376 17.23 4.54 -18.12
CA GLU A 376 18.60 4.72 -17.63
C GLU A 376 19.48 5.30 -18.76
N PRO A 377 20.44 6.17 -18.44
CA PRO A 377 20.64 6.81 -17.13
C PRO A 377 19.53 7.86 -16.87
N TYR A 378 19.22 8.12 -15.59
CA TYR A 378 18.09 8.99 -15.18
C TYR A 378 18.20 10.46 -15.64
N ASN A 379 19.40 10.88 -16.01
CA ASN A 379 19.79 12.19 -16.52
C ASN A 379 20.10 12.13 -18.03
N THR A 380 19.37 11.30 -18.78
CA THR A 380 19.47 11.26 -20.24
C THR A 380 18.89 12.54 -20.86
N MET A 381 19.23 12.82 -22.12
CA MET A 381 18.74 14.00 -22.83
C MET A 381 17.30 13.86 -23.36
N ASP A 382 16.77 12.65 -23.42
CA ASP A 382 15.45 12.34 -24.00
C ASP A 382 14.79 11.22 -23.18
N HIS A 383 13.62 11.52 -22.65
CA HIS A 383 12.80 10.61 -21.83
C HIS A 383 11.49 10.22 -22.54
N ASP A 384 11.29 10.59 -23.80
CA ASP A 384 10.04 10.35 -24.51
C ASP A 384 9.87 8.85 -24.80
N VAL A 385 8.69 8.33 -24.45
CA VAL A 385 8.32 6.93 -24.62
C VAL A 385 7.09 6.84 -25.53
N THR A 386 7.18 5.96 -26.52
CA THR A 386 6.05 5.54 -27.36
C THR A 386 5.54 4.18 -26.90
N TRP A 387 4.22 4.03 -26.84
CA TRP A 387 3.55 2.81 -26.39
C TRP A 387 2.81 2.11 -27.53
N SER A 388 2.72 0.79 -27.47
CA SER A 388 2.02 -0.03 -28.46
C SER A 388 1.51 -1.34 -27.85
N SER A 389 0.49 -1.94 -28.47
CA SER A 389 -0.05 -3.27 -28.10
C SER A 389 0.03 -4.22 -29.28
N SER A 390 0.36 -5.48 -29.02
CA SER A 390 0.34 -6.54 -30.05
C SER A 390 -1.06 -6.97 -30.49
N ASP A 391 -2.08 -6.80 -29.64
CA ASP A 391 -3.49 -7.05 -29.99
C ASP A 391 -4.42 -6.13 -29.20
N THR A 392 -4.90 -5.08 -29.87
CA THR A 392 -5.82 -4.07 -29.30
C THR A 392 -7.22 -4.63 -28.98
N ARG A 393 -7.54 -5.87 -29.36
CA ARG A 393 -8.79 -6.54 -28.98
C ARG A 393 -8.70 -7.19 -27.59
N VAL A 394 -7.48 -7.47 -27.12
CA VAL A 394 -7.23 -7.99 -25.77
C VAL A 394 -6.89 -6.84 -24.83
N ALA A 395 -5.93 -5.98 -25.21
CA ALA A 395 -5.55 -4.82 -24.41
C ALA A 395 -5.12 -3.62 -25.26
N THR A 396 -5.58 -2.43 -24.91
CA THR A 396 -5.13 -1.14 -25.48
C THR A 396 -4.24 -0.41 -24.49
N VAL A 397 -3.33 0.45 -24.96
CA VAL A 397 -2.48 1.31 -24.13
C VAL A 397 -2.52 2.74 -24.66
N ASP A 398 -2.56 3.74 -23.77
CA ASP A 398 -2.51 5.15 -24.13
C ASP A 398 -1.08 5.71 -24.18
N GLY A 399 -0.93 7.01 -24.45
CA GLY A 399 0.39 7.67 -24.50
C GLY A 399 1.11 7.78 -23.15
N ASN A 400 0.41 7.61 -22.03
CA ASN A 400 0.95 7.68 -20.68
C ASN A 400 1.31 6.29 -20.11
N GLY A 401 0.99 5.21 -20.81
CA GLY A 401 1.17 3.84 -20.33
C GLY A 401 -0.06 3.27 -19.61
N LEU A 402 -1.22 3.94 -19.64
CA LEU A 402 -2.47 3.39 -19.11
C LEU A 402 -3.00 2.30 -20.04
N VAL A 403 -2.91 1.05 -19.58
CA VAL A 403 -3.42 -0.14 -20.25
C VAL A 403 -4.87 -0.39 -19.83
N THR A 404 -5.73 -0.71 -20.78
CA THR A 404 -7.12 -1.15 -20.58
C THR A 404 -7.30 -2.54 -21.16
N VAL A 405 -7.84 -3.49 -20.39
CA VAL A 405 -8.17 -4.83 -20.90
C VAL A 405 -9.55 -4.80 -21.55
N VAL A 406 -9.58 -5.05 -22.86
CA VAL A 406 -10.76 -4.96 -23.73
C VAL A 406 -11.40 -6.33 -23.98
N GLY A 407 -10.63 -7.42 -23.90
CA GLY A 407 -11.12 -8.76 -24.20
C GLY A 407 -10.25 -9.88 -23.61
N PRO A 408 -10.77 -11.13 -23.58
CA PRO A 408 -10.02 -12.26 -23.08
C PRO A 408 -8.90 -12.68 -24.04
N GLY A 409 -7.76 -13.12 -23.50
CA GLY A 409 -6.59 -13.54 -24.29
C GLY A 409 -5.29 -12.99 -23.75
N THR A 410 -4.26 -12.92 -24.60
CA THR A 410 -2.93 -12.39 -24.26
C THR A 410 -2.50 -11.33 -25.27
N ALA A 411 -2.04 -10.17 -24.78
CA ALA A 411 -1.38 -9.14 -25.59
C ALA A 411 -0.07 -8.69 -24.93
N THR A 412 0.92 -8.33 -25.74
CA THR A 412 2.17 -7.73 -25.28
C THR A 412 2.11 -6.23 -25.48
N ILE A 413 2.18 -5.48 -24.38
CA ILE A 413 2.32 -4.03 -24.38
C ILE A 413 3.82 -3.72 -24.45
N THR A 414 4.23 -2.83 -25.36
CA THR A 414 5.64 -2.45 -25.55
C THR A 414 5.80 -0.95 -25.42
N ALA A 415 6.69 -0.54 -24.52
CA ALA A 415 7.24 0.81 -24.42
C ALA A 415 8.54 0.90 -25.20
N ARG A 416 8.73 2.00 -25.94
CA ARG A 416 9.94 2.26 -26.74
C ARG A 416 10.41 3.70 -26.60
N THR A 417 11.68 3.91 -26.29
CA THR A 417 12.27 5.25 -26.23
C THR A 417 12.36 5.88 -27.63
N VAL A 418 12.08 7.18 -27.74
CA VAL A 418 12.19 7.93 -29.00
C VAL A 418 13.67 8.04 -29.42
N ALA A 419 14.54 8.59 -28.56
CA ALA A 419 15.98 8.42 -28.73
C ALA A 419 16.42 6.98 -28.47
N GLY A 420 17.38 6.49 -29.26
CA GLY A 420 18.03 5.18 -29.04
C GLY A 420 17.19 3.95 -29.42
N ASN A 421 15.86 4.08 -29.62
CA ASN A 421 14.97 3.00 -30.08
C ASN A 421 15.05 1.73 -29.19
N LEU A 422 15.25 1.91 -27.89
CA LEU A 422 15.28 0.85 -26.89
C LEU A 422 13.85 0.44 -26.54
N SER A 423 13.62 -0.81 -26.13
CA SER A 423 12.26 -1.29 -25.80
C SER A 423 12.19 -2.17 -24.57
N ALA A 424 11.10 -2.05 -23.83
CA ALA A 424 10.68 -2.94 -22.74
C ALA A 424 9.21 -3.33 -22.93
N SER A 425 8.80 -4.47 -22.38
CA SER A 425 7.49 -5.06 -22.66
C SER A 425 6.84 -5.74 -21.46
N CYS A 426 5.52 -5.64 -21.37
CA CYS A 426 4.67 -6.30 -20.37
C CYS A 426 3.66 -7.23 -21.07
N VAL A 427 3.48 -8.45 -20.57
CA VAL A 427 2.49 -9.41 -21.06
C VAL A 427 1.19 -9.28 -20.27
N VAL A 428 0.12 -8.92 -20.95
CA VAL A 428 -1.20 -8.68 -20.34
C VAL A 428 -2.13 -9.83 -20.70
N HIS A 429 -2.65 -10.49 -19.67
CA HIS A 429 -3.64 -11.57 -19.77
C HIS A 429 -5.03 -11.05 -19.39
N GLY A 430 -5.93 -10.99 -20.37
CA GLY A 430 -7.33 -10.69 -20.16
C GLY A 430 -8.12 -11.92 -19.71
N GLN A 431 -8.70 -11.86 -18.52
CA GLN A 431 -9.54 -12.92 -17.96
C GLN A 431 -11.02 -12.72 -18.33
N SER A 432 -11.66 -13.80 -18.78
CA SER A 432 -13.11 -13.80 -19.07
C SER A 432 -13.94 -13.67 -17.79
N LEU A 433 -15.05 -12.95 -17.86
CA LEU A 433 -16.07 -12.91 -16.80
C LEU A 433 -16.85 -14.23 -16.80
N THR A 434 -16.32 -15.27 -16.19
CA THR A 434 -17.08 -16.49 -15.88
C THR A 434 -17.83 -16.32 -14.57
N ASN A 435 -19.16 -16.18 -14.63
CA ASN A 435 -20.01 -16.27 -13.45
C ASN A 435 -19.86 -17.65 -12.82
N ALA A 436 -19.17 -17.74 -11.68
CA ALA A 436 -19.12 -18.94 -10.84
C ALA A 436 -20.49 -19.13 -10.16
N GLY A 437 -21.48 -19.62 -10.91
CA GLY A 437 -22.86 -19.66 -10.44
C GLY A 437 -23.92 -20.06 -11.47
N SER A 438 -23.66 -21.08 -12.31
CA SER A 438 -24.71 -21.89 -12.95
C SER A 438 -24.13 -23.03 -13.80
N GLN A 439 -24.06 -24.23 -13.22
CA GLN A 439 -24.06 -25.49 -13.97
C GLN A 439 -25.37 -26.22 -13.64
N GLN A 440 -26.43 -25.82 -14.32
CA GLN A 440 -27.72 -26.49 -14.26
C GLN A 440 -27.66 -27.77 -15.11
N SER A 441 -28.06 -28.90 -14.51
CA SER A 441 -28.11 -30.22 -15.15
C SER A 441 -28.85 -30.21 -16.49
N GLY A 442 -28.25 -30.81 -17.52
CA GLY A 442 -28.76 -30.76 -18.91
C GLY A 442 -28.27 -31.89 -19.82
N SER A 443 -28.75 -33.11 -19.58
CA SER A 443 -28.96 -34.21 -20.56
C SER A 443 -28.06 -34.33 -21.82
N ARG A 444 -27.07 -35.25 -21.74
CA ARG A 444 -26.80 -36.37 -22.68
C ARG A 444 -27.13 -36.19 -24.18
N GLU A 445 -26.09 -36.07 -25.01
CA GLU A 445 -26.01 -36.73 -26.32
C GLU A 445 -24.73 -37.57 -26.43
N MET A 446 -24.78 -38.69 -27.15
CA MET A 446 -23.63 -39.59 -27.36
C MET A 446 -23.19 -39.58 -28.83
N PRO A 447 -21.89 -39.51 -29.15
CA PRO A 447 -21.43 -39.62 -30.53
C PRO A 447 -21.59 -41.04 -31.08
N LYS A 448 -21.98 -41.13 -32.36
CA LYS A 448 -22.26 -42.39 -33.06
C LYS A 448 -20.97 -43.14 -33.44
N LYS A 449 -21.07 -44.47 -33.46
CA LYS A 449 -20.03 -45.44 -33.80
C LYS A 449 -19.78 -45.49 -35.32
N ALA A 450 -18.51 -45.60 -35.72
CA ALA A 450 -18.05 -45.97 -37.07
C ALA A 450 -16.91 -47.02 -36.96
N PRO A 451 -16.60 -47.80 -38.02
CA PRO A 451 -16.27 -49.22 -37.83
C PRO A 451 -14.79 -49.60 -37.77
N VAL A 452 -14.56 -50.81 -37.25
CA VAL A 452 -13.31 -51.58 -37.25
C VAL A 452 -13.23 -52.42 -38.54
N PRO A 453 -12.01 -52.69 -39.07
CA PRO A 453 -11.71 -53.98 -39.68
C PRO A 453 -10.58 -54.73 -38.92
N GLU A 454 -10.49 -56.03 -39.19
CA GLU A 454 -10.00 -57.06 -38.25
C GLU A 454 -8.73 -57.80 -38.75
N SER A 455 -8.18 -58.63 -37.86
CA SER A 455 -7.16 -59.70 -38.06
C SER A 455 -5.68 -59.29 -37.94
N GLY A 456 -4.80 -60.10 -37.30
CA GLY A 456 -5.08 -61.27 -36.46
C GLY A 456 -3.85 -62.15 -36.17
N ARG A 457 -4.07 -63.18 -35.31
CA ARG A 457 -3.27 -64.40 -35.02
C ARG A 457 -2.22 -64.42 -33.87
N ARG A 458 -2.52 -65.36 -32.95
CA ARG A 458 -1.67 -66.36 -32.26
C ARG A 458 -1.08 -66.07 -30.86
N SER A 459 -1.72 -66.70 -29.86
CA SER A 459 -1.17 -67.33 -28.65
C SER A 459 -0.61 -68.75 -28.97
N PRO A 460 -0.22 -69.66 -28.02
CA PRO A 460 -0.13 -69.57 -26.54
C PRO A 460 1.12 -70.25 -25.89
N ALA A 461 1.06 -70.47 -24.55
CA ALA A 461 1.85 -71.38 -23.68
C ALA A 461 3.25 -70.89 -23.19
N GLU A 462 3.72 -71.14 -21.95
CA GLU A 462 3.20 -71.91 -20.78
C GLU A 462 3.94 -71.51 -19.46
N ASN A 463 3.27 -71.64 -18.28
CA ASN A 463 3.70 -72.05 -16.91
C ASN A 463 5.11 -71.64 -16.31
N GLU A 464 5.45 -71.60 -15.00
CA GLU A 464 4.88 -72.00 -13.69
C GLU A 464 5.60 -71.18 -12.53
N ILE A 465 5.64 -71.59 -11.24
CA ILE A 465 4.75 -71.11 -10.16
C ILE A 465 5.36 -71.29 -8.71
N ILE A 466 5.10 -70.33 -7.79
CA ILE A 466 5.12 -70.40 -6.28
C ILE A 466 6.42 -70.39 -5.41
N ALA A 467 6.31 -69.69 -4.24
CA ALA A 467 7.04 -69.77 -2.94
C ALA A 467 8.46 -69.14 -2.78
N THR A 468 8.91 -68.59 -1.62
CA THR A 468 8.32 -68.48 -0.25
C THR A 468 8.83 -67.26 0.58
N ASN A 469 8.13 -66.98 1.69
CA ASN A 469 8.35 -65.98 2.74
C ASN A 469 9.45 -66.35 3.78
N ARG A 470 10.18 -65.38 4.39
CA ARG A 470 10.54 -65.33 5.84
C ARG A 470 11.23 -64.02 6.33
N GLN A 471 11.28 -63.85 7.66
CA GLN A 471 11.52 -62.62 8.43
C GLN A 471 12.98 -62.37 8.89
N SER A 472 13.18 -61.25 9.60
CA SER A 472 14.38 -60.67 10.23
C SER A 472 15.22 -61.57 11.15
N PRO A 473 16.33 -61.05 11.70
CA PRO A 473 16.35 -60.86 13.16
C PRO A 473 16.95 -59.52 13.65
N ALA A 474 16.81 -59.26 14.96
CA ALA A 474 17.21 -58.04 15.66
C ALA A 474 18.33 -58.28 16.70
N GLU A 475 18.93 -57.16 17.17
CA GLU A 475 19.61 -56.89 18.46
C GLU A 475 20.62 -57.88 19.09
N LYS A 476 21.71 -57.31 19.64
CA LYS A 476 22.15 -57.61 21.02
C LYS A 476 22.98 -56.49 21.69
N LYS A 477 22.72 -56.29 22.99
CA LYS A 477 23.36 -55.32 23.93
C LYS A 477 24.49 -55.95 24.76
N ALA A 478 25.42 -55.11 25.24
CA ALA A 478 26.01 -55.04 26.61
C ALA A 478 27.04 -53.88 26.64
N ALA A 479 27.07 -52.87 27.54
CA ALA A 479 27.14 -52.82 29.02
C ALA A 479 28.55 -53.17 29.59
N ALA A 480 29.14 -52.53 30.62
CA ALA A 480 28.92 -51.26 31.36
C ALA A 480 30.14 -50.95 32.31
N GLY A 481 30.20 -49.77 32.96
CA GLY A 481 31.16 -49.38 34.05
C GLY A 481 31.94 -48.08 33.77
N ASP A 482 31.74 -46.92 34.43
CA ASP A 482 32.00 -46.51 35.85
C ASP A 482 33.52 -46.24 36.13
N SER A 483 34.03 -45.16 36.74
CA SER A 483 33.45 -44.09 37.58
C SER A 483 34.25 -42.74 37.58
N THR A 484 33.63 -41.64 38.07
CA THR A 484 34.17 -40.40 38.72
C THR A 484 35.58 -39.80 38.44
N THR A 485 35.68 -38.50 38.06
CA THR A 485 36.02 -37.35 38.97
C THR A 485 36.24 -35.97 38.28
N ALA A 486 35.75 -34.92 38.96
CA ALA A 486 36.16 -33.49 39.05
C ALA A 486 36.79 -32.67 37.89
N ASP A 487 36.29 -31.43 37.79
CA ASP A 487 36.92 -30.16 37.36
C ASP A 487 37.85 -30.10 36.13
N ARG A 488 37.35 -29.43 35.07
CA ARG A 488 37.88 -28.12 34.63
C ARG A 488 36.99 -27.44 33.59
N GLN A 489 36.69 -26.18 33.83
CA GLN A 489 36.14 -25.22 32.88
C GLN A 489 37.26 -24.66 31.99
N PRO A 490 37.00 -24.40 30.71
CA PRO A 490 37.64 -23.26 30.03
C PRO A 490 36.59 -22.30 29.44
N GLU A 491 36.56 -21.11 30.03
CA GLU A 491 36.43 -19.79 29.38
C GLU A 491 35.58 -19.65 28.10
N ILE A 492 34.44 -18.99 28.26
CA ILE A 492 33.72 -18.32 27.17
C ILE A 492 34.53 -17.07 26.79
N PRO A 493 34.93 -16.86 25.51
CA PRO A 493 35.58 -15.62 25.10
C PRO A 493 34.65 -14.42 25.29
N ALA A 494 35.16 -13.38 25.95
CA ALA A 494 34.38 -12.17 26.22
C ALA A 494 33.94 -11.46 24.93
N GLU A 495 32.68 -11.06 24.91
CA GLU A 495 32.06 -10.30 23.83
C GLU A 495 32.76 -8.92 23.70
N GLN A 496 33.37 -8.64 22.55
CA GLN A 496 34.00 -7.33 22.33
C GLN A 496 32.95 -6.29 21.98
N PRO A 497 33.06 -5.04 22.50
CA PRO A 497 32.04 -4.03 22.32
C PRO A 497 31.92 -3.60 20.86
N VAL A 498 30.69 -3.58 20.35
CA VAL A 498 30.34 -3.08 19.02
C VAL A 498 30.71 -1.59 18.93
N PRO A 499 31.38 -1.12 17.85
CA PRO A 499 31.82 0.27 17.74
C PRO A 499 30.67 1.30 17.83
N GLU A 500 30.88 2.33 18.65
CA GLU A 500 29.88 3.35 19.02
C GLU A 500 29.65 4.42 17.93
N ALA A 501 29.31 3.98 16.72
CA ALA A 501 29.15 4.86 15.53
C ALA A 501 27.68 5.12 15.11
N ASN A 502 26.70 4.40 15.67
CA ASN A 502 25.29 4.48 15.25
C ASN A 502 24.42 5.47 16.06
N ARG A 503 25.00 6.58 16.54
CA ARG A 503 24.22 7.71 17.08
C ARG A 503 24.09 8.83 16.04
N GLN A 504 23.08 8.71 15.18
CA GLN A 504 22.58 9.86 14.41
C GLN A 504 21.05 10.06 14.55
N TYR A 505 20.53 9.71 15.72
CA TYR A 505 19.20 10.09 16.21
C TYR A 505 19.30 10.60 17.64
N LEU A 506 19.87 11.81 17.80
CA LEU A 506 19.74 12.61 19.02
C LEU A 506 19.37 14.03 18.61
N ALA A 507 18.07 14.32 18.61
CA ALA A 507 17.60 15.69 18.72
C ALA A 507 17.67 16.08 20.20
N GLU A 508 18.40 17.14 20.54
CA GLU A 508 18.48 17.60 21.92
C GLU A 508 17.12 18.14 22.40
N LYS A 509 16.74 17.73 23.61
CA LYS A 509 15.51 18.14 24.27
C LYS A 509 15.63 19.60 24.74
N LYS A 510 14.92 20.52 24.09
CA LYS A 510 14.49 21.79 24.73
C LYS A 510 13.06 21.65 25.24
N GLU A 511 12.84 22.21 26.41
CA GLU A 511 11.68 21.92 27.26
C GLU A 511 10.43 22.68 26.80
N VAL A 512 9.31 21.97 26.62
CA VAL A 512 7.97 22.55 26.67
C VAL A 512 7.06 21.59 27.44
N ALA A 513 7.00 21.77 28.76
CA ALA A 513 6.02 21.10 29.62
C ALA A 513 5.80 21.89 30.91
N ALA A 514 4.83 22.80 30.90
CA ALA A 514 4.17 23.30 32.11
C ALA A 514 2.73 23.67 31.76
N ALA A 515 1.81 22.73 31.99
CA ALA A 515 0.38 22.96 31.86
C ALA A 515 -0.18 23.76 33.04
N SER A 516 -1.37 24.33 32.87
CA SER A 516 -2.07 25.17 33.84
C SER A 516 -2.44 24.45 35.15
N THR A 517 -2.19 25.10 36.29
CA THR A 517 -3.01 24.94 37.53
C THR A 517 -3.02 26.22 38.38
N THR A 518 -4.21 26.85 38.45
CA THR A 518 -4.82 27.56 39.60
C THR A 518 -3.96 28.20 40.72
N GLY A 519 -4.05 29.53 40.83
CA GLY A 519 -4.56 30.21 42.04
C GLY A 519 -3.57 30.87 43.04
N GLY A 520 -3.82 32.14 43.41
CA GLY A 520 -3.40 32.71 44.71
C GLY A 520 -2.61 34.04 44.72
N VAL A 521 -3.32 35.16 44.77
CA VAL A 521 -3.08 36.45 45.51
C VAL A 521 -1.64 37.00 45.72
N THR A 522 -1.50 38.28 45.35
CA THR A 522 -0.45 39.33 45.56
C THR A 522 -0.13 39.67 47.05
N PRO A 523 0.75 40.65 47.42
CA PRO A 523 1.65 41.54 46.64
C PRO A 523 3.10 41.70 47.17
N GLU A 524 4.00 42.31 46.38
CA GLU A 524 4.69 43.57 46.77
C GLU A 524 5.36 44.25 45.56
N GLN A 525 5.41 45.60 45.58
CA GLN A 525 5.92 46.52 44.55
C GLN A 525 6.83 47.55 45.27
N PRO A 526 7.82 48.19 44.62
CA PRO A 526 7.59 49.28 43.64
C PRO A 526 8.55 49.17 42.41
N ASP A 527 8.46 49.91 41.31
CA ASP A 527 8.20 51.35 41.11
C ASP A 527 7.17 51.68 40.02
N VAL A 528 6.65 52.92 40.06
CA VAL A 528 5.55 53.42 39.20
C VAL A 528 5.89 54.79 38.60
N GLN A 529 5.59 54.95 37.30
CA GLN A 529 5.21 56.23 36.66
C GLN A 529 4.11 55.94 35.60
N PRO A 530 3.26 56.92 35.21
CA PRO A 530 1.82 56.66 35.11
C PRO A 530 1.30 56.37 33.70
N TRP A 531 0.10 55.78 33.67
CA TRP A 531 -0.55 55.25 32.48
C TRP A 531 -1.25 56.36 31.67
N ARG A 532 -1.18 56.29 30.34
CA ARG A 532 -2.10 57.00 29.44
C ARG A 532 -3.18 56.04 28.95
N VAL A 533 -4.43 56.37 29.21
CA VAL A 533 -5.59 55.71 28.61
C VAL A 533 -5.84 56.33 27.24
N PHE A 534 -6.02 55.50 26.22
CA PHE A 534 -6.63 55.91 24.95
C PHE A 534 -7.87 55.04 24.72
N GLU A 535 -9.05 55.67 24.73
CA GLU A 535 -10.27 55.02 24.28
C GLU A 535 -10.21 54.87 22.76
N MET A 536 -10.43 53.66 22.25
CA MET A 536 -10.67 53.42 20.84
C MET A 536 -12.17 53.33 20.60
N SER A 537 -12.78 54.47 20.25
CA SER A 537 -14.13 54.51 19.69
C SER A 537 -14.10 53.90 18.29
N ALA A 538 -15.00 52.97 18.01
CA ALA A 538 -15.24 52.50 16.65
C ALA A 538 -16.32 53.40 16.02
N ASP A 539 -15.93 54.23 15.06
CA ASP A 539 -16.90 54.96 14.24
C ASP A 539 -17.60 53.98 13.28
N ASP A 540 -18.93 54.10 13.14
CA ASP A 540 -19.74 53.28 12.23
C ASP A 540 -19.33 53.53 10.77
N ILE A 541 -18.50 52.65 10.19
CA ILE A 541 -18.25 52.61 8.76
C ILE A 541 -19.44 51.88 8.10
N PRO A 542 -20.25 52.56 7.25
CA PRO A 542 -21.36 51.90 6.58
C PRO A 542 -20.82 50.92 5.54
N LEU A 543 -21.00 49.61 5.78
CA LEU A 543 -20.78 48.59 4.77
C LEU A 543 -21.72 48.85 3.59
N LYS A 544 -21.17 49.29 2.46
CA LYS A 544 -21.83 49.16 1.16
C LYS A 544 -21.85 47.68 0.79
N LEU A 545 -22.95 47.01 1.09
CA LEU A 545 -23.30 45.77 0.43
C LEU A 545 -23.51 46.07 -1.07
N GLN A 546 -22.48 45.78 -1.85
CA GLN A 546 -22.60 45.68 -3.31
C GLN A 546 -23.32 44.36 -3.59
N GLU A 547 -24.59 44.45 -3.98
CA GLU A 547 -25.45 43.30 -4.27
C GLU A 547 -25.09 42.70 -5.64
N GLU A 548 -23.89 42.13 -5.73
CA GLU A 548 -23.55 41.12 -6.72
C GLU A 548 -23.80 39.75 -6.11
N ALA A 549 -24.98 39.19 -6.38
CA ALA A 549 -25.29 37.82 -6.03
C ALA A 549 -24.41 36.88 -6.87
N ASP A 550 -23.24 36.51 -6.33
CA ASP A 550 -22.32 35.62 -7.01
C ASP A 550 -22.97 34.25 -7.20
N ILE A 551 -23.03 33.82 -8.45
CA ILE A 551 -23.65 32.57 -8.86
C ILE A 551 -22.91 31.37 -8.20
N GLN A 552 -21.65 31.57 -7.78
CA GLN A 552 -20.87 30.57 -7.04
C GLN A 552 -21.47 30.21 -5.67
N ASP A 553 -22.05 31.15 -4.91
CA ASP A 553 -22.67 30.84 -3.61
C ASP A 553 -23.92 29.96 -3.78
N GLY A 554 -24.67 30.17 -4.88
CA GLY A 554 -25.79 29.31 -5.27
C GLY A 554 -25.33 27.88 -5.60
N TYR A 555 -24.22 27.72 -6.32
CA TYR A 555 -23.64 26.41 -6.60
C TYR A 555 -23.12 25.73 -5.33
N ALA A 556 -22.43 26.45 -4.45
CA ALA A 556 -21.96 25.92 -3.17
C ALA A 556 -23.14 25.44 -2.30
N ALA A 557 -24.20 26.24 -2.17
CA ALA A 557 -25.40 25.88 -1.41
C ALA A 557 -26.11 24.64 -1.99
N VAL A 558 -26.21 24.50 -3.31
CA VAL A 558 -26.80 23.32 -3.96
C VAL A 558 -25.93 22.07 -3.76
N VAL A 559 -24.60 22.19 -3.83
CA VAL A 559 -23.68 21.08 -3.56
C VAL A 559 -23.76 20.65 -2.09
N PHE A 560 -23.76 21.58 -1.14
CA PHE A 560 -23.94 21.27 0.28
C PHE A 560 -25.30 20.63 0.57
N LEU A 561 -26.39 21.11 -0.05
CA LEU A 561 -27.72 20.53 0.09
C LEU A 561 -27.77 19.10 -0.46
N LEU A 562 -27.17 18.85 -1.63
CA LEU A 562 -27.07 17.50 -2.22
C LEU A 562 -26.29 16.56 -1.32
N LEU A 563 -25.09 16.97 -0.85
CA LEU A 563 -24.26 16.18 0.06
C LEU A 563 -25.02 15.86 1.36
N PHE A 564 -25.67 16.85 1.96
CA PHE A 564 -26.48 16.70 3.17
C PHE A 564 -27.65 15.71 2.95
N LEU A 565 -28.38 15.84 1.84
CA LEU A 565 -29.48 14.92 1.50
C LEU A 565 -28.98 13.49 1.26
N THR A 566 -27.86 13.28 0.56
CA THR A 566 -27.27 11.93 0.41
C THR A 566 -26.83 11.34 1.75
N GLY A 567 -26.23 12.14 2.65
CA GLY A 567 -25.86 11.71 3.99
C GLY A 567 -27.09 11.35 4.84
N ALA A 568 -28.14 12.17 4.79
CA ALA A 568 -29.40 11.92 5.49
C ALA A 568 -30.11 10.66 4.97
N ILE A 569 -30.17 10.45 3.64
CA ILE A 569 -30.74 9.25 3.02
C ILE A 569 -29.94 8.00 3.40
N LYS A 570 -28.60 8.06 3.36
CA LYS A 570 -27.75 6.94 3.78
C LYS A 570 -28.02 6.55 5.24
N ARG A 571 -28.03 7.54 6.14
CA ARG A 571 -28.29 7.32 7.57
C ARG A 571 -29.71 6.83 7.85
N TYR A 572 -30.70 7.27 7.06
CA TYR A 572 -32.07 6.76 7.13
C TYR A 572 -32.18 5.31 6.66
N LEU A 573 -31.44 4.92 5.60
CA LEU A 573 -31.38 3.54 5.12
C LEU A 573 -30.64 2.60 6.09
N GLU A 574 -29.61 3.09 6.79
CA GLU A 574 -28.94 2.37 7.87
C GLU A 574 -29.90 2.15 9.05
N TYR A 575 -30.56 3.22 9.54
CA TYR A 575 -31.58 3.13 10.58
C TYR A 575 -32.75 2.20 10.21
N ALA A 576 -33.24 2.25 8.96
CA ALA A 576 -34.30 1.38 8.49
C ALA A 576 -33.89 -0.11 8.43
N LYS A 577 -32.60 -0.41 8.23
CA LYS A 577 -32.04 -1.77 8.32
C LYS A 577 -31.88 -2.23 9.76
N GLU A 578 -31.50 -1.33 10.68
CA GLU A 578 -31.41 -1.63 12.11
C GLU A 578 -32.79 -1.90 12.74
N VAL A 579 -33.83 -1.17 12.32
CA VAL A 579 -35.22 -1.35 12.80
C VAL A 579 -35.93 -2.55 12.13
N ALA A 580 -35.39 -3.10 11.06
CA ALA A 580 -35.91 -4.29 10.37
C ALA A 580 -35.23 -5.61 10.79
N ARG A 581 -34.31 -5.56 11.76
CA ARG A 581 -33.72 -6.72 12.45
C ARG A 581 -34.29 -6.85 13.86
#